data_AF-E6QWY1-F1
#
_entry.id   AF-E6QWY1-F1
#
_cell.length_a   1.000
_cell.length_b   1.000
_cell.length_c   1.000
_cell.angle_alpha   90.00
_cell.angle_beta   90.00
_cell.angle_gamma   90.00
#
_symmetry.space_group_name_H-M   'P 1'
#
loop_
_entity.id
_entity.type
_entity.pdbx_description
1 polymer ?
#
loop_
_entity_poly.entity_id
_entity_poly.type
_entity_poly.pdbx_seq_one_letter_code
_entity_poly.pdbx_strand_id
1 'polypeptide(L)'
;MGSTSNANVQYVSAGSSTQAGTYALNVSQAATQATVSGSAAVPTSGIAQSESLTISSGSSSVVVSLASGSSLATIVNTINDTLQQSGVTGLTASNQNGYLEIQSNAYGSAQNFSVVSNVAAGASGTGIGTSSLAASGTDVAGTVNAETTSGVGQNLTVTGPGNALGLQLQVTGSTTGNLGTVTVSQGLYQQMNSLLTQALNSQNGFVAAAQNGIASSINGLSAQITTLQQSASNQTSLLTQQFAAMQSQLSQLQSIGQYLNAFYSTGSSSSPTSG
;
A
#
# COMPACT_ATOMS: atom_id res chain seq x y z
N MET A 1 -4.34 -7.67 10.21
CA MET A 1 -4.15 -9.12 10.37
C MET A 1 -5.51 -9.77 10.27
N GLY A 2 -5.61 -10.96 9.66
CA GLY A 2 -6.88 -11.67 9.55
C GLY A 2 -6.71 -13.16 9.85
N SER A 3 -7.79 -13.79 10.30
CA SER A 3 -7.88 -15.23 10.52
C SER A 3 -9.18 -15.78 9.93
N THR A 4 -9.17 -17.06 9.58
CA THR A 4 -10.30 -17.76 8.95
C THR A 4 -10.68 -18.97 9.80
N SER A 5 -11.97 -19.30 9.84
CA SER A 5 -12.44 -20.48 10.60
C SER A 5 -12.38 -21.78 9.78
N ASN A 6 -11.98 -21.70 8.51
CA ASN A 6 -11.99 -22.82 7.57
C ASN A 6 -10.61 -22.95 6.90
N ALA A 7 -10.07 -24.16 6.89
CA ALA A 7 -8.76 -24.47 6.34
C ALA A 7 -8.65 -24.21 4.82
N ASN A 8 -9.78 -24.25 4.11
CA ASN A 8 -9.89 -23.97 2.69
C ASN A 8 -10.02 -22.48 2.36
N VAL A 9 -9.90 -21.60 3.37
CA VAL A 9 -10.04 -20.16 3.20
C VAL A 9 -8.84 -19.50 3.84
N GLN A 10 -8.17 -18.62 3.09
CA GLN A 10 -7.05 -17.84 3.57
C GLN A 10 -7.34 -16.36 3.44
N TYR A 11 -6.98 -15.60 4.48
CA TYR A 11 -6.96 -14.15 4.41
C TYR A 11 -5.76 -13.71 3.58
N VAL A 12 -5.99 -12.90 2.54
CA VAL A 12 -4.91 -12.37 1.69
C VAL A 12 -4.56 -10.94 2.11
N SER A 13 -5.54 -10.04 2.06
CA SER A 13 -5.33 -8.64 2.40
C SER A 13 -6.64 -7.94 2.72
N ALA A 14 -6.56 -6.71 3.22
CA ALA A 14 -7.69 -5.82 3.45
C ALA A 14 -7.35 -4.43 2.91
N GLY A 15 -8.31 -3.79 2.25
CA GLY A 15 -8.20 -2.42 1.78
C GLY A 15 -8.36 -1.40 2.92
N SER A 16 -8.13 -0.12 2.61
CA SER A 16 -8.29 0.99 3.57
C SER A 16 -9.74 1.18 4.05
N SER A 17 -10.72 0.76 3.24
CA SER A 17 -12.16 0.80 3.57
C SER A 17 -12.64 -0.39 4.40
N THR A 18 -11.82 -1.44 4.54
CA THR A 18 -12.20 -2.63 5.28
C THR A 18 -12.18 -2.34 6.78
N GLN A 19 -13.31 -2.55 7.47
CA GLN A 19 -13.41 -2.38 8.91
C GLN A 19 -12.99 -3.67 9.64
N ALA A 20 -12.55 -3.55 10.89
CA ALA A 20 -12.36 -4.73 11.73
C ALA A 20 -13.70 -5.32 12.13
N GLY A 21 -13.78 -6.64 12.10
CA GLY A 21 -15.02 -7.38 12.32
C GLY A 21 -14.88 -8.85 11.96
N THR A 22 -15.97 -9.58 12.16
CA THR A 22 -16.10 -10.98 11.73
C THR A 22 -17.15 -11.05 10.64
N TYR A 23 -16.79 -11.60 9.50
CA TYR A 23 -17.62 -11.63 8.30
C TYR A 23 -17.90 -13.08 7.89
N ALA A 24 -19.17 -13.43 7.68
CA ALA A 24 -19.54 -14.75 7.18
C ALA A 24 -19.19 -14.90 5.69
N LEU A 25 -18.61 -16.03 5.29
CA LEU A 25 -18.27 -16.33 3.90
C LEU A 25 -19.23 -17.38 3.36
N ASN A 26 -19.93 -17.05 2.28
CA ASN A 26 -20.73 -17.99 1.51
C ASN A 26 -20.19 -18.07 0.08
N VAL A 27 -19.89 -19.28 -0.39
CA VAL A 27 -19.38 -19.51 -1.75
C VAL A 27 -20.47 -20.21 -2.56
N SER A 28 -20.93 -19.56 -3.62
CA SER A 28 -21.93 -20.10 -4.55
C SER A 28 -21.29 -20.94 -5.67
N GLN A 29 -20.02 -20.66 -6.00
CA GLN A 29 -19.26 -21.40 -7.02
C GLN A 29 -17.80 -21.51 -6.59
N ALA A 30 -17.25 -22.73 -6.62
CA ALA A 30 -15.83 -22.95 -6.43
C ALA A 30 -15.06 -22.67 -7.73
N ALA A 31 -13.83 -22.22 -7.59
CA ALA A 31 -12.94 -22.06 -8.73
C ALA A 31 -12.56 -23.43 -9.31
N THR A 32 -12.42 -23.53 -10.63
CA THR A 32 -11.97 -24.76 -11.30
C THR A 32 -10.87 -24.48 -12.31
N GLN A 33 -10.09 -25.51 -12.62
CA GLN A 33 -9.13 -25.53 -13.72
C GLN A 33 -9.84 -26.00 -14.99
N ALA A 34 -9.41 -25.49 -16.16
CA ALA A 34 -9.83 -26.08 -17.43
C ALA A 34 -9.28 -27.51 -17.49
N THR A 35 -10.11 -28.49 -17.81
CA THR A 35 -9.72 -29.90 -17.84
C THR A 35 -10.33 -30.60 -19.05
N VAL A 36 -9.51 -31.33 -19.81
CA VAL A 36 -9.93 -32.23 -20.88
C VAL A 36 -9.44 -33.63 -20.54
N SER A 37 -10.35 -34.59 -20.51
CA SER A 37 -10.02 -36.00 -20.27
C SER A 37 -10.38 -36.83 -21.50
N GLY A 38 -9.54 -37.83 -21.81
CA GLY A 38 -9.84 -38.82 -22.83
C GLY A 38 -11.10 -39.60 -22.47
N SER A 39 -11.91 -39.95 -23.48
CA SER A 39 -13.15 -40.72 -23.32
C SER A 39 -12.93 -42.22 -23.07
N ALA A 40 -11.70 -42.71 -23.28
CA ALA A 40 -11.30 -44.09 -23.07
C ALA A 40 -9.93 -44.15 -22.40
N ALA A 41 -9.71 -45.19 -21.59
CA ALA A 41 -8.40 -45.46 -21.01
C ALA A 41 -7.41 -45.84 -22.12
N VAL A 42 -6.17 -45.37 -21.99
CA VAL A 42 -5.08 -45.76 -22.89
C VAL A 42 -4.75 -47.23 -22.64
N PRO A 43 -4.64 -48.07 -23.69
CA PRO A 43 -4.29 -49.48 -23.52
C PRO A 43 -2.97 -49.68 -22.79
N THR A 44 -2.89 -50.72 -21.98
CA THR A 44 -1.63 -51.10 -21.30
C THR A 44 -0.54 -51.52 -22.29
N SER A 45 -0.92 -51.98 -23.48
CA SER A 45 -0.02 -52.24 -24.62
C SER A 45 0.42 -50.97 -25.37
N GLY A 46 -0.09 -49.79 -24.99
CA GLY A 46 0.09 -48.53 -25.71
C GLY A 46 -0.92 -48.33 -26.84
N ILE A 47 -0.92 -47.14 -27.42
CA ILE A 47 -1.82 -46.76 -28.52
C ILE A 47 -1.55 -47.59 -29.78
N ALA A 48 -2.60 -48.00 -30.49
CA ALA A 48 -2.50 -48.94 -31.60
C ALA A 48 -1.79 -48.36 -32.84
N GLN A 49 -1.88 -47.05 -33.03
CA GLN A 49 -1.32 -46.33 -34.19
C GLN A 49 -0.74 -44.99 -33.75
N SER A 50 0.06 -44.37 -34.62
CA SER A 50 0.56 -43.02 -34.37
C SER A 50 -0.59 -42.03 -34.31
N GLU A 51 -0.50 -41.07 -33.39
CA GLU A 51 -1.56 -40.12 -33.08
C GLU A 51 -0.94 -38.72 -32.94
N SER A 52 -1.59 -37.71 -33.50
CA SER A 52 -1.20 -36.31 -33.39
C SER A 52 -2.28 -35.56 -32.64
N LEU A 53 -1.92 -34.99 -31.49
CA LEU A 53 -2.80 -34.12 -30.71
C LEU A 53 -2.46 -32.66 -31.01
N THR A 54 -3.44 -31.90 -31.47
CA THR A 54 -3.32 -30.44 -31.58
C THR A 54 -3.93 -29.82 -30.34
N ILE A 55 -3.11 -29.15 -29.54
CA ILE A 55 -3.50 -28.42 -28.32
C ILE A 55 -3.46 -26.92 -28.64
N SER A 56 -4.59 -26.24 -28.48
CA SER A 56 -4.69 -24.79 -28.70
C SER A 56 -5.04 -24.07 -27.39
N SER A 57 -4.26 -23.05 -27.04
CA SER A 57 -4.44 -22.24 -25.82
C SER A 57 -4.14 -20.77 -26.14
N GLY A 58 -5.15 -19.90 -26.10
CA GLY A 58 -5.02 -18.53 -26.55
C GLY A 58 -4.60 -18.44 -28.02
N SER A 59 -3.48 -17.76 -28.30
CA SER A 59 -2.89 -17.65 -29.65
C SER A 59 -1.89 -18.76 -29.99
N SER A 60 -1.56 -19.64 -29.03
CA SER A 60 -0.62 -20.74 -29.23
C SER A 60 -1.35 -21.98 -29.71
N SER A 61 -0.74 -22.68 -30.68
CA SER A 61 -1.18 -24.00 -31.13
C SER A 61 0.03 -24.92 -31.23
N VAL A 62 -0.04 -26.08 -30.58
CA VAL A 62 1.05 -27.03 -30.44
C VAL A 62 0.57 -28.38 -30.95
N VAL A 63 1.36 -29.00 -31.83
CA VAL A 63 1.11 -30.36 -32.29
C VAL A 63 2.04 -31.31 -31.54
N VAL A 64 1.45 -32.25 -30.82
CA VAL A 64 2.15 -33.32 -30.12
C VAL A 64 2.06 -34.60 -30.95
N SER A 65 3.20 -35.12 -31.38
CA SER A 65 3.26 -36.39 -32.14
C SER A 65 3.54 -37.57 -31.22
N LEU A 66 2.64 -38.54 -31.21
CA LEU A 66 2.69 -39.76 -30.43
C LEU A 66 2.90 -40.96 -31.36
N ALA A 67 3.85 -41.83 -31.03
CA ALA A 67 4.13 -43.02 -31.83
C ALA A 67 3.21 -44.19 -31.44
N SER A 68 2.91 -45.07 -32.40
CA SER A 68 2.32 -46.38 -32.11
C SER A 68 3.09 -47.11 -31.00
N GLY A 69 2.37 -47.77 -30.10
CA GLY A 69 2.92 -48.44 -28.92
C GLY A 69 3.26 -47.52 -27.76
N SER A 70 3.05 -46.21 -27.86
CA SER A 70 3.32 -45.28 -26.74
C SER A 70 2.41 -45.62 -25.55
N SER A 71 3.03 -45.89 -24.41
CA SER A 71 2.34 -46.06 -23.13
C SER A 71 1.74 -44.73 -22.66
N LEU A 72 0.77 -44.78 -21.74
CA LEU A 72 0.22 -43.56 -21.12
C LEU A 72 1.30 -42.68 -20.47
N ALA A 73 2.29 -43.28 -19.80
CA ALA A 73 3.39 -42.54 -19.19
C ALA A 73 4.25 -41.83 -20.25
N THR A 74 4.53 -42.52 -21.37
CA THR A 74 5.23 -41.92 -22.52
C THR A 74 4.43 -40.77 -23.10
N ILE A 75 3.11 -40.96 -23.29
CA ILE A 75 2.23 -39.92 -23.83
C ILE A 75 2.23 -38.67 -22.94
N VAL A 76 2.05 -38.85 -21.63
CA VAL A 76 2.07 -37.75 -20.66
C VAL A 76 3.38 -36.98 -20.72
N ASN A 77 4.52 -37.68 -20.73
CA ASN A 77 5.83 -37.03 -20.82
C ASN A 77 6.00 -36.28 -22.15
N THR A 78 5.67 -36.91 -23.28
CA THR A 78 5.77 -36.29 -24.60
C THR A 78 4.91 -35.02 -24.71
N ILE A 79 3.69 -35.03 -24.16
CA ILE A 79 2.83 -33.83 -24.13
C ILE A 79 3.51 -32.72 -23.30
N ASN A 80 3.92 -33.02 -22.07
CA ASN A 80 4.54 -32.03 -21.19
C ASN A 80 5.84 -31.44 -21.77
N ASP A 81 6.70 -32.28 -22.34
CA ASP A 81 7.94 -31.85 -22.98
C ASP A 81 7.67 -30.96 -24.21
N THR A 82 6.70 -31.34 -25.04
CA THR A 82 6.35 -30.57 -26.25
C THR A 82 5.73 -29.22 -25.90
N LEU A 83 4.84 -29.18 -24.90
CA LEU A 83 4.25 -27.94 -24.40
C LEU A 83 5.33 -27.01 -23.84
N GLN A 84 6.24 -27.54 -23.02
CA GLN A 84 7.35 -26.78 -22.45
C GLN A 84 8.30 -26.24 -23.52
N GLN A 85 8.64 -27.04 -24.54
CA GLN A 85 9.47 -26.60 -25.66
C GLN A 85 8.79 -25.54 -26.54
N SER A 86 7.46 -25.57 -26.62
CA SER A 86 6.65 -24.59 -27.36
C SER A 86 6.33 -23.33 -26.56
N GLY A 87 6.80 -23.23 -25.31
CA GLY A 87 6.54 -22.09 -24.42
C GLY A 87 5.14 -22.06 -23.79
N VAL A 88 4.37 -23.14 -23.93
CA VAL A 88 3.03 -23.29 -23.31
C VAL A 88 3.19 -23.90 -21.93
N THR A 89 3.39 -23.06 -20.91
CA THR A 89 3.64 -23.51 -19.52
C THR A 89 2.39 -23.54 -18.64
N GLY A 90 1.24 -23.13 -19.19
CA GLY A 90 -0.04 -23.05 -18.48
C GLY A 90 -0.82 -24.36 -18.42
N LEU A 91 -0.37 -25.42 -19.07
CA LEU A 91 -1.06 -26.71 -19.17
C LEU A 91 -0.16 -27.84 -18.70
N THR A 92 -0.75 -28.93 -18.20
CA THR A 92 -0.03 -30.15 -17.81
C THR A 92 -0.88 -31.37 -18.12
N ALA A 93 -0.24 -32.39 -18.68
CA ALA A 93 -0.81 -33.71 -18.88
C ALA A 93 -0.52 -34.62 -17.67
N SER A 94 -1.47 -35.48 -17.34
CA SER A 94 -1.38 -36.44 -16.24
C SER A 94 -2.09 -37.75 -16.58
N ASN A 95 -1.80 -38.79 -15.78
CA ASN A 95 -2.52 -40.06 -15.81
C ASN A 95 -3.57 -40.06 -14.70
N GLN A 96 -4.84 -40.09 -15.09
CA GLN A 96 -5.96 -40.21 -14.18
C GLN A 96 -6.60 -41.59 -14.33
N ASN A 97 -6.16 -42.56 -13.51
CA ASN A 97 -6.71 -43.92 -13.50
C ASN A 97 -6.71 -44.61 -14.88
N GLY A 98 -5.66 -44.39 -15.68
CA GLY A 98 -5.52 -44.96 -17.03
C GLY A 98 -6.04 -44.05 -18.14
N TYR A 99 -6.66 -42.92 -17.81
CA TYR A 99 -7.12 -41.92 -18.76
C TYR A 99 -6.07 -40.82 -18.89
N LEU A 100 -5.88 -40.34 -20.12
CA LEU A 100 -5.14 -39.10 -20.35
C LEU A 100 -5.99 -37.93 -19.88
N GLU A 101 -5.45 -37.12 -18.98
CA GLU A 101 -6.02 -35.84 -18.59
C GLU A 101 -5.03 -34.73 -18.93
N ILE A 102 -5.54 -33.63 -19.48
CA ILE A 102 -4.80 -32.39 -19.68
C ILE A 102 -5.55 -31.32 -18.88
N GLN A 103 -4.82 -30.54 -18.08
CA GLN A 103 -5.40 -29.56 -17.19
C GLN A 103 -4.61 -28.25 -17.20
N SER A 104 -5.27 -27.12 -16.98
CA SER A 104 -4.61 -25.83 -16.75
C SER A 104 -4.00 -25.74 -15.36
N ASN A 105 -2.79 -25.21 -15.25
CA ASN A 105 -2.09 -25.08 -13.96
C ASN A 105 -2.75 -24.05 -13.03
N ALA A 106 -3.32 -23.00 -13.62
CA ALA A 106 -4.08 -21.99 -12.88
C ALA A 106 -5.58 -22.32 -12.86
N TYR A 107 -6.29 -21.69 -11.93
CA TYR A 107 -7.73 -21.74 -11.78
C TYR A 107 -8.37 -20.50 -12.39
N GLY A 108 -9.62 -20.59 -12.82
CA GLY A 108 -10.41 -19.43 -13.23
C GLY A 108 -10.85 -19.44 -14.69
N SER A 109 -11.78 -18.55 -15.01
CA SER A 109 -12.36 -18.43 -16.37
C SER A 109 -11.35 -17.96 -17.43
N ALA A 110 -10.28 -17.30 -17.00
CA ALA A 110 -9.16 -16.94 -17.86
C ALA A 110 -8.43 -18.16 -18.43
N GLN A 111 -8.58 -19.34 -17.80
CA GLN A 111 -7.97 -20.58 -18.26
C GLN A 111 -8.91 -21.29 -19.21
N ASN A 112 -8.49 -21.44 -20.46
CA ASN A 112 -9.21 -22.17 -21.49
C ASN A 112 -8.23 -22.73 -22.51
N PHE A 113 -8.56 -23.91 -23.03
CA PHE A 113 -7.81 -24.55 -24.11
C PHE A 113 -8.71 -25.55 -24.83
N SER A 114 -8.26 -26.00 -26.00
CA SER A 114 -8.87 -27.10 -26.72
C SER A 114 -7.85 -28.13 -27.15
N VAL A 115 -8.31 -29.37 -27.31
CA VAL A 115 -7.52 -30.49 -27.80
C VAL A 115 -8.30 -31.23 -28.86
N VAL A 116 -7.63 -31.57 -29.96
CA VAL A 116 -8.19 -32.43 -31.00
C VAL A 116 -7.14 -33.44 -31.43
N SER A 117 -7.56 -34.68 -31.66
CA SER A 117 -6.73 -35.74 -32.21
C SER A 117 -7.00 -35.92 -33.70
N ASN A 118 -6.02 -36.41 -34.46
CA ASN A 118 -6.26 -36.91 -35.81
C ASN A 118 -6.83 -38.35 -35.84
N VAL A 119 -6.91 -39.02 -34.68
CA VAL A 119 -7.46 -40.37 -34.52
C VAL A 119 -8.82 -40.30 -33.80
N ALA A 120 -9.77 -41.15 -34.21
CA ALA A 120 -11.08 -41.23 -33.57
C ALA A 120 -10.97 -41.64 -32.10
N ALA A 121 -11.87 -41.12 -31.25
CA ALA A 121 -11.90 -41.46 -29.84
C ALA A 121 -12.21 -42.95 -29.65
N GLY A 122 -11.49 -43.61 -28.74
CA GLY A 122 -11.74 -45.01 -28.40
C GLY A 122 -10.56 -45.68 -27.73
N ALA A 123 -10.75 -46.95 -27.37
CA ALA A 123 -9.79 -47.76 -26.63
C ALA A 123 -8.55 -48.16 -27.45
N SER A 124 -8.32 -47.58 -28.63
CA SER A 124 -7.12 -47.82 -29.45
C SER A 124 -6.14 -46.63 -29.45
N GLY A 125 -6.51 -45.51 -28.80
CA GLY A 125 -5.74 -44.26 -28.80
C GLY A 125 -5.80 -43.55 -27.46
N THR A 126 -5.58 -42.23 -27.46
CA THR A 126 -5.64 -41.39 -26.24
C THR A 126 -7.06 -41.14 -25.72
N GLY A 127 -8.08 -41.43 -26.53
CA GLY A 127 -9.48 -41.16 -26.21
C GLY A 127 -9.94 -39.71 -26.45
N ILE A 128 -9.08 -38.81 -26.94
CA ILE A 128 -9.43 -37.41 -27.25
C ILE A 128 -10.39 -37.32 -28.45
N GLY A 129 -10.05 -38.00 -29.55
CA GLY A 129 -10.90 -38.04 -30.74
C GLY A 129 -10.76 -36.85 -31.71
N THR A 130 -11.41 -36.99 -32.86
CA THR A 130 -11.36 -36.02 -33.98
C THR A 130 -12.27 -34.80 -33.81
N SER A 131 -13.12 -34.81 -32.79
CA SER A 131 -13.91 -33.65 -32.40
C SER A 131 -13.11 -32.79 -31.44
N SER A 132 -13.07 -31.48 -31.68
CA SER A 132 -12.39 -30.55 -30.77
C SER A 132 -13.05 -30.56 -29.40
N LEU A 133 -12.31 -30.95 -28.37
CA LEU A 133 -12.71 -30.88 -26.98
C LEU A 133 -12.19 -29.56 -26.40
N ALA A 134 -13.10 -28.65 -26.04
CA ALA A 134 -12.75 -27.38 -25.40
C ALA A 134 -13.10 -27.43 -23.92
N ALA A 135 -12.23 -26.88 -23.08
CA ALA A 135 -12.45 -26.74 -21.65
C ALA A 135 -12.17 -25.31 -21.20
N SER A 136 -12.87 -24.90 -20.14
CA SER A 136 -12.68 -23.60 -19.49
C SER A 136 -12.79 -23.80 -17.98
N GLY A 137 -11.94 -23.12 -17.22
CA GLY A 137 -12.07 -23.03 -15.78
C GLY A 137 -13.22 -22.10 -15.39
N THR A 138 -13.51 -22.05 -14.09
CA THR A 138 -14.47 -21.11 -13.50
C THR A 138 -13.81 -20.36 -12.37
N ASP A 139 -14.18 -19.10 -12.17
CA ASP A 139 -13.72 -18.32 -11.02
C ASP A 139 -14.54 -18.67 -9.77
N VAL A 140 -13.97 -18.42 -8.59
CA VAL A 140 -14.72 -18.47 -7.34
C VAL A 140 -15.82 -17.40 -7.35
N ALA A 141 -17.02 -17.72 -6.89
CA ALA A 141 -18.08 -16.75 -6.69
C ALA A 141 -18.75 -16.95 -5.32
N GLY A 142 -19.21 -15.87 -4.72
CA GLY A 142 -19.79 -15.91 -3.38
C GLY A 142 -20.23 -14.55 -2.86
N THR A 143 -20.38 -14.48 -1.55
CA THR A 143 -20.62 -13.25 -0.80
C THR A 143 -19.83 -13.30 0.50
N VAL A 144 -19.46 -12.12 1.00
CA VAL A 144 -18.87 -11.96 2.33
C VAL A 144 -19.78 -11.01 3.09
N ASN A 145 -20.36 -11.46 4.21
CA ASN A 145 -21.33 -10.69 4.98
C ASN A 145 -22.53 -10.19 4.13
N ALA A 146 -22.98 -11.01 3.18
CA ALA A 146 -23.98 -10.67 2.16
C ALA A 146 -23.59 -9.52 1.20
N GLU A 147 -22.35 -9.04 1.27
CA GLU A 147 -21.80 -8.05 0.33
C GLU A 147 -21.34 -8.76 -0.96
N THR A 148 -21.48 -8.08 -2.09
CA THR A 148 -21.09 -8.61 -3.41
C THR A 148 -19.58 -8.73 -3.53
N THR A 149 -19.15 -9.74 -4.28
CA THR A 149 -17.73 -10.03 -4.50
C THR A 149 -17.41 -10.19 -5.98
N SER A 150 -16.16 -9.95 -6.34
CA SER A 150 -15.57 -10.32 -7.63
C SER A 150 -14.54 -11.43 -7.44
N GLY A 151 -14.62 -12.47 -8.27
CA GLY A 151 -13.70 -13.60 -8.25
C GLY A 151 -12.75 -13.60 -9.43
N VAL A 152 -11.50 -13.97 -9.19
CA VAL A 152 -10.50 -14.25 -10.23
C VAL A 152 -9.70 -15.50 -9.80
N GLY A 153 -9.88 -16.60 -10.51
CA GLY A 153 -9.39 -17.90 -10.07
C GLY A 153 -9.90 -18.23 -8.68
N GLN A 154 -8.99 -18.53 -7.75
CA GLN A 154 -9.32 -18.82 -6.35
C GLN A 154 -9.42 -17.56 -5.47
N ASN A 155 -9.16 -16.37 -6.01
CA ASN A 155 -9.15 -15.14 -5.24
C ASN A 155 -10.52 -14.47 -5.29
N LEU A 156 -11.07 -14.19 -4.11
CA LEU A 156 -12.36 -13.54 -3.92
C LEU A 156 -12.14 -12.16 -3.30
N THR A 157 -12.63 -11.11 -3.95
CA THR A 157 -12.51 -9.71 -3.47
C THR A 157 -13.89 -9.13 -3.21
N VAL A 158 -14.10 -8.56 -2.03
CA VAL A 158 -15.34 -7.85 -1.73
C VAL A 158 -15.37 -6.50 -2.44
N THR A 159 -16.36 -6.30 -3.30
CA THR A 159 -16.55 -5.10 -4.12
C THR A 159 -17.84 -4.36 -3.79
N GLY A 160 -18.76 -5.03 -3.09
CA GLY A 160 -20.00 -4.43 -2.62
C GLY A 160 -19.78 -3.37 -1.55
N PRO A 161 -20.70 -2.40 -1.42
CA PRO A 161 -20.65 -1.44 -0.33
C PRO A 161 -20.86 -2.15 1.00
N GLY A 162 -20.04 -1.81 2.00
CA GLY A 162 -20.18 -2.37 3.35
C GLY A 162 -18.87 -2.36 4.12
N ASN A 163 -18.88 -3.07 5.24
CA ASN A 163 -17.76 -3.09 6.18
C ASN A 163 -16.63 -4.01 5.71
N ALA A 164 -16.93 -5.00 4.87
CA ALA A 164 -15.95 -5.89 4.29
C ALA A 164 -15.35 -5.36 2.96
N LEU A 165 -15.75 -4.18 2.47
CA LEU A 165 -15.27 -3.60 1.21
C LEU A 165 -13.73 -3.60 1.13
N GLY A 166 -13.19 -4.20 0.07
CA GLY A 166 -11.75 -4.33 -0.17
C GLY A 166 -11.07 -5.50 0.54
N LEU A 167 -11.82 -6.33 1.27
CA LEU A 167 -11.32 -7.59 1.82
C LEU A 167 -11.02 -8.57 0.68
N GLN A 168 -9.82 -9.15 0.70
CA GLN A 168 -9.39 -10.17 -0.26
C GLN A 168 -9.13 -11.48 0.45
N LEU A 169 -9.71 -12.54 -0.09
CA LEU A 169 -9.62 -13.91 0.40
C LEU A 169 -9.15 -14.81 -0.73
N GLN A 170 -8.46 -15.88 -0.36
CA GLN A 170 -8.20 -16.99 -1.25
C GLN A 170 -9.02 -18.19 -0.77
N VAL A 171 -9.85 -18.74 -1.66
CA VAL A 171 -10.69 -19.91 -1.37
C VAL A 171 -10.11 -21.10 -2.13
N THR A 172 -9.48 -22.01 -1.40
CA THR A 172 -8.85 -23.21 -1.92
C THR A 172 -9.72 -24.42 -1.62
N GLY A 173 -10.48 -24.93 -2.61
CA GLY A 173 -11.31 -26.12 -2.44
C GLY A 173 -12.55 -26.13 -3.33
N SER A 174 -13.23 -27.27 -3.40
CA SER A 174 -14.40 -27.49 -4.25
C SER A 174 -15.74 -27.35 -3.52
N THR A 175 -15.72 -27.13 -2.20
CA THR A 175 -16.93 -27.03 -1.38
C THR A 175 -17.62 -25.67 -1.56
N THR A 176 -18.92 -25.70 -1.84
CA THR A 176 -19.79 -24.53 -1.88
C THR A 176 -20.66 -24.45 -0.62
N GLY A 177 -21.33 -23.31 -0.43
CA GLY A 177 -22.16 -23.01 0.74
C GLY A 177 -21.43 -22.16 1.76
N ASN A 178 -21.84 -22.28 3.02
CA ASN A 178 -21.24 -21.54 4.13
C ASN A 178 -19.86 -22.11 4.47
N LEU A 179 -18.80 -21.36 4.19
CA LEU A 179 -17.42 -21.73 4.52
C LEU A 179 -16.95 -21.11 5.85
N GLY A 180 -17.87 -20.65 6.69
CA GLY A 180 -17.57 -20.13 8.02
C GLY A 180 -17.32 -18.63 8.02
N THR A 181 -16.37 -18.17 8.81
CA THR A 181 -16.14 -16.75 9.07
C THR A 181 -14.69 -16.32 8.86
N VAL A 182 -14.52 -15.09 8.41
CA VAL A 182 -13.23 -14.40 8.36
C VAL A 182 -13.24 -13.28 9.39
N THR A 183 -12.28 -13.30 10.30
CA THR A 183 -12.07 -12.24 11.29
C THR A 183 -10.95 -11.33 10.82
N VAL A 184 -11.22 -10.03 10.72
CA VAL A 184 -10.24 -9.00 10.39
C VAL A 184 -9.98 -8.18 11.65
N SER A 185 -8.75 -8.14 12.12
CA SER A 185 -8.31 -7.30 13.23
C SER A 185 -7.61 -6.06 12.70
N GLN A 186 -7.86 -4.89 13.32
CA GLN A 186 -7.14 -3.64 13.04
C GLN A 186 -5.66 -3.77 13.42
N GLY A 187 -4.87 -4.36 12.53
CA GLY A 187 -3.41 -4.43 12.66
C GLY A 187 -2.79 -3.32 11.82
N LEU A 188 -2.16 -2.35 12.50
CA LEU A 188 -1.24 -1.34 11.98
C LEU A 188 -1.80 -0.20 11.11
N TYR A 189 -2.72 -0.44 10.17
CA TYR A 189 -3.12 0.60 9.20
C TYR A 189 -3.89 1.80 9.80
N GLN A 190 -4.76 1.55 10.77
CA GLN A 190 -5.47 2.62 11.47
C GLN A 190 -4.61 3.33 12.50
N GLN A 191 -3.62 2.66 13.09
CA GLN A 191 -2.59 3.33 13.89
C GLN A 191 -1.73 4.24 13.00
N MET A 192 -1.36 3.82 11.79
CA MET A 192 -0.63 4.66 10.85
C MET A 192 -1.46 5.84 10.34
N ASN A 193 -2.73 5.64 9.97
CA ASN A 193 -3.59 6.74 9.55
C ASN A 193 -3.93 7.68 10.70
N SER A 194 -4.12 7.15 11.92
CA SER A 194 -4.26 7.96 13.13
C SER A 194 -2.97 8.73 13.43
N LEU A 195 -1.78 8.12 13.31
CA LEU A 195 -0.49 8.81 13.47
C LEU A 195 -0.27 9.88 12.39
N LEU A 196 -0.58 9.61 11.12
CA LEU A 196 -0.47 10.58 10.03
C LEU A 196 -1.49 11.71 10.21
N THR A 197 -2.73 11.41 10.58
CA THR A 197 -3.75 12.42 10.85
C THR A 197 -3.42 13.24 12.09
N GLN A 198 -2.87 12.62 13.15
CA GLN A 198 -2.39 13.31 14.35
C GLN A 198 -1.15 14.16 14.06
N ALA A 199 -0.23 13.68 13.24
CA ALA A 199 0.99 14.38 12.84
C ALA A 199 0.70 15.57 11.90
N LEU A 200 -0.27 15.41 10.99
CA LEU A 200 -0.70 16.41 10.00
C LEU A 200 -1.87 17.29 10.46
N ASN A 201 -2.37 17.08 11.68
CA ASN A 201 -3.44 17.91 12.24
C ASN A 201 -2.97 19.38 12.32
N SER A 202 -3.70 20.30 11.69
CA SER A 202 -3.34 21.72 11.62
C SER A 202 -3.46 22.47 12.94
N GLN A 203 -4.14 21.92 13.94
CA GLN A 203 -4.35 22.53 15.25
C GLN A 203 -3.35 22.03 16.31
N ASN A 204 -2.97 20.74 16.26
CA ASN A 204 -2.18 20.07 17.31
C ASN A 204 -1.06 19.16 16.79
N GLY A 205 -0.83 19.11 15.48
CA GLY A 205 0.24 18.30 14.87
C GLY A 205 1.64 18.91 15.07
N PHE A 206 2.68 18.13 14.74
CA PHE A 206 4.08 18.54 14.93
C PHE A 206 4.43 19.85 14.22
N VAL A 207 3.80 20.12 13.07
CA VAL A 207 4.00 21.34 12.30
C VAL A 207 3.39 22.56 13.00
N ALA A 208 2.19 22.42 13.58
CA ALA A 208 1.54 23.49 14.35
C ALA A 208 2.29 23.79 15.66
N ALA A 209 2.80 22.75 16.34
CA ALA A 209 3.64 22.90 17.53
C ALA A 209 4.95 23.66 17.23
N ALA A 210 5.60 23.34 16.11
CA ALA A 210 6.79 24.07 15.66
C ALA A 210 6.47 25.54 15.31
N GLN A 211 5.36 25.81 14.61
CA GLN A 211 4.91 27.18 14.32
C GLN A 211 4.61 27.98 15.60
N ASN A 212 3.92 27.37 16.57
CA ASN A 212 3.64 28.00 17.86
C ASN A 212 4.92 28.29 18.65
N GLY A 213 5.91 27.39 18.65
CA GLY A 213 7.21 27.63 19.28
C GLY A 213 7.99 28.78 18.64
N ILE A 214 7.95 28.88 17.30
CA ILE A 214 8.53 30.01 16.56
C ILE A 214 7.80 31.30 16.90
N ALA A 215 6.46 31.30 16.93
CA ALA A 215 5.67 32.48 17.28
C ALA A 215 5.93 32.95 18.72
N SER A 216 6.06 32.03 19.69
CA SER A 216 6.45 32.35 21.07
C SER A 216 7.86 32.95 21.13
N SER A 217 8.80 32.44 20.33
CA SER A 217 10.16 32.98 20.24
C SER A 217 10.16 34.40 19.66
N ILE A 218 9.37 34.64 18.61
CA ILE A 218 9.17 35.98 18.02
C ILE A 218 8.58 36.94 19.05
N ASN A 219 7.53 36.52 19.78
CA ASN A 219 6.90 37.36 20.81
C ASN A 219 7.87 37.69 21.96
N GLY A 220 8.69 36.73 22.39
CA GLY A 220 9.75 36.96 23.38
C GLY A 220 10.81 37.96 22.91
N LEU A 221 11.25 37.83 21.65
CA LEU A 221 12.18 38.77 21.03
C LEU A 221 11.58 40.18 20.91
N SER A 222 10.31 40.30 20.51
CA SER A 222 9.61 41.60 20.47
C SER A 222 9.54 42.26 21.85
N ALA A 223 9.19 41.51 22.90
CA ALA A 223 9.16 42.03 24.26
C ALA A 223 10.55 42.53 24.70
N GLN A 224 11.60 41.79 24.37
CA GLN A 224 12.98 42.17 24.68
C GLN A 224 13.42 43.43 23.92
N ILE A 225 13.04 43.57 22.65
CA ILE A 225 13.26 44.78 21.86
C ILE A 225 12.56 45.98 22.52
N THR A 226 11.31 45.83 22.96
CA THR A 226 10.58 46.91 23.65
C THR A 226 11.28 47.34 24.94
N THR A 227 11.75 46.39 25.76
CA THR A 227 12.52 46.72 26.97
C THR A 227 13.81 47.47 26.65
N LEU A 228 14.56 47.03 25.62
CA LEU A 228 15.79 47.70 25.19
C LEU A 228 15.52 49.12 24.69
N GLN A 229 14.46 49.34 23.92
CA GLN A 229 14.04 50.67 23.47
C GLN A 229 13.71 51.59 24.66
N GLN A 230 13.01 51.05 25.67
CA GLN A 230 12.69 51.81 26.88
C GLN A 230 13.96 52.17 27.67
N SER A 231 14.88 51.22 27.86
CA SER A 231 16.16 51.46 28.52
C SER A 231 17.00 52.52 27.78
N ALA A 232 17.07 52.44 26.45
CA ALA A 232 17.78 53.43 25.62
C ALA A 232 17.15 54.83 25.74
N SER A 233 15.82 54.92 25.77
CA SER A 233 15.09 56.18 25.98
C SER A 233 15.38 56.79 27.35
N ASN A 234 15.32 55.97 28.41
CA ASN A 234 15.62 56.40 29.77
C ASN A 234 17.07 56.88 29.91
N GLN A 235 18.03 56.17 29.31
CA GLN A 235 19.44 56.56 29.32
C GLN A 235 19.66 57.89 28.60
N THR A 236 19.01 58.09 27.46
CA THR A 236 19.05 59.35 26.71
C THR A 236 18.49 60.50 27.53
N SER A 237 17.36 60.28 28.22
CA SER A 237 16.75 61.29 29.10
C SER A 237 17.68 61.66 30.26
N LEU A 238 18.30 60.66 30.90
CA LEU A 238 19.27 60.88 31.97
C LEU A 238 20.48 61.67 31.49
N LEU A 239 21.08 61.29 30.35
CA LEU A 239 22.22 62.00 29.78
C LEU A 239 21.86 63.44 29.41
N THR A 240 20.66 63.69 28.88
CA THR A 240 20.15 65.04 28.58
C THR A 240 20.01 65.88 29.86
N GLN A 241 19.47 65.30 30.93
CA GLN A 241 19.38 65.98 32.23
C GLN A 241 20.75 66.28 32.83
N GLN A 242 21.68 65.33 32.80
CA GLN A 242 23.05 65.54 33.28
C GLN A 242 23.74 66.64 32.48
N PHE A 243 23.57 66.67 31.15
CA PHE A 243 24.11 67.72 30.30
C PHE A 243 23.52 69.11 30.62
N ALA A 244 22.22 69.20 30.86
CA ALA A 244 21.57 70.44 31.29
C ALA A 244 22.08 70.91 32.67
N ALA A 245 22.25 69.99 33.62
CA ALA A 245 22.81 70.31 34.94
C ALA A 245 24.27 70.79 34.83
N MET A 246 25.09 70.12 34.01
CA MET A 246 26.45 70.55 33.73
C MET A 246 26.49 71.94 33.06
N GLN A 247 25.59 72.26 32.14
CA GLN A 247 25.48 73.61 31.58
C GLN A 247 25.13 74.67 32.63
N SER A 248 24.22 74.35 33.55
CA SER A 248 23.86 75.25 34.65
C SER A 248 25.06 75.49 35.59
N GLN A 249 25.78 74.43 35.93
CA GLN A 249 26.99 74.52 36.76
C GLN A 249 28.12 75.30 36.06
N LEU A 250 28.29 75.12 34.75
CA LEU A 250 29.24 75.92 33.96
C LEU A 250 28.85 77.40 33.94
N SER A 251 27.55 77.72 33.81
CA SER A 251 27.04 79.09 33.88
C SER A 251 27.27 79.72 35.26
N GLN A 252 27.10 78.96 36.35
CA GLN A 252 27.44 79.40 37.71
C GLN A 252 28.94 79.61 37.90
N LEU A 253 29.79 78.75 37.33
CA LEU A 253 31.25 78.95 37.37
C LEU A 253 31.67 80.19 36.58
N GLN A 254 31.01 80.50 35.45
CA GLN A 254 31.22 81.74 34.71
C GLN A 254 30.77 82.98 35.51
N SER A 255 29.65 82.89 36.26
CA SER A 255 29.19 84.00 37.12
C SER A 255 30.08 84.19 38.35
N ILE A 256 30.61 83.10 38.93
CA ILE A 256 31.62 83.15 40.00
C ILE A 256 32.93 83.72 39.47
N GLY A 257 33.33 83.40 38.23
CA GLY A 257 34.48 84.04 37.57
C GLY A 257 34.32 85.56 37.43
N GLN A 258 33.10 86.03 37.12
CA GLN A 258 32.77 87.45 37.10
C GLN A 258 32.78 88.07 38.51
N TYR A 259 32.30 87.34 39.53
CA TYR A 259 32.27 87.80 40.92
C TYR A 259 33.66 87.87 41.55
N LEU A 260 34.53 86.90 41.27
CA LEU A 260 35.94 86.92 41.71
C LEU A 260 36.70 88.07 41.05
N ASN A 261 36.40 88.39 39.79
CA ASN A 261 36.97 89.57 39.12
C ASN A 261 36.48 90.89 39.77
N ALA A 262 35.21 90.97 40.17
CA ALA A 262 34.65 92.13 40.88
C ALA A 262 35.10 92.26 42.34
N PHE A 263 35.35 91.15 43.04
CA PHE A 263 35.86 91.16 44.41
C PHE A 263 37.35 91.56 44.44
N TYR A 264 38.16 91.08 43.49
CA TYR A 264 39.56 91.48 43.37
C TYR A 264 39.73 92.96 42.99
N SER A 265 38.77 93.56 42.27
CA SER A 265 38.82 95.00 41.98
C SER A 265 38.37 95.89 43.15
N THR A 266 37.68 95.32 44.15
CA THR A 266 37.12 96.08 45.30
C THR A 266 38.00 95.98 46.56
N GLY A 267 38.85 94.94 46.68
CA GLY A 267 39.71 94.70 47.85
C GLY A 267 41.03 95.50 47.92
N SER A 268 41.33 96.39 46.96
CA SER A 268 42.65 97.05 46.86
C SER A 268 42.65 98.58 46.77
N SER A 269 41.62 99.29 47.25
CA SER A 269 41.78 100.73 47.53
C SER A 269 40.66 101.31 48.43
N SER A 270 40.78 101.17 49.74
CA SER A 270 40.25 102.17 50.68
C SER A 270 41.00 102.14 52.02
N SER A 271 41.92 103.10 52.21
CA SER A 271 41.88 103.97 53.40
C SER A 271 42.74 105.24 53.26
N PRO A 272 42.32 106.35 53.90
CA PRO A 272 42.79 107.72 53.73
C PRO A 272 43.79 108.15 54.83
N THR A 273 44.41 109.34 54.70
CA THR A 273 44.82 110.31 55.76
C THR A 273 45.85 111.31 55.19
N SER A 274 45.51 112.59 55.00
CA SER A 274 45.69 113.75 55.92
C SER A 274 47.11 114.33 55.97
N GLY A 275 47.23 115.60 55.58
CA GLY A 275 48.42 116.46 55.66
C GLY A 275 48.21 117.73 54.86
#